data_AF-N1PQV7-F1
#
_entry.id   AF-N1PQV7-F1
#
_cell.length_a   1.000
_cell.length_b   1.000
_cell.length_c   1.000
_cell.angle_alpha   90.00
_cell.angle_beta   90.00
_cell.angle_gamma   90.00
#
_symmetry.space_group_name_H-M   'P 1'
#
loop_
_entity.id
_entity.type
_entity.pdbx_description
1 polymer ?
#
loop_
_entity_poly.entity_id
_entity_poly.type
_entity_poly.pdbx_seq_one_letter_code
_entity_poly.pdbx_strand_id
1 'polypeptide(L)'
;MSLESQPFEKASFLSDVDSETTQSLRQTLFRPQNDRQRQFRQYTLLALNVSILLLSILLNISTWVRSSSTASAIPAGNSSADTSPAVCVHETDMLDAREAIEYEQRVFTGALMYDTETKRVQRMKDAEREYFGAPSKELDDAWGDLLHGEFPVMTDEEAAPYTPELTKLPMTDRYHFEPDVTHTLHCLNVVRQEVSKTLYNVSSEQTHGDNAGLPEGWDIAHMEHCMDRIRQSVMCHGDLAPSPLYHWEGFGIALGRTGVHTCRKWENIRQWIDDRNTRGPTIGAR
;
A
#
# COMPACT_ATOMS: atom_id res chain seq x y z
N MET A 1 18.62 5.14 -43.22
CA MET A 1 18.14 6.51 -42.91
C MET A 1 18.28 6.67 -41.40
N SER A 2 19.44 7.17 -40.97
CA SER A 2 19.79 7.36 -39.55
C SER A 2 19.41 8.79 -39.18
N LEU A 3 18.62 8.97 -38.12
CA LEU A 3 18.28 10.29 -37.59
C LEU A 3 19.36 10.70 -36.59
N GLU A 4 20.31 11.47 -37.07
CA GLU A 4 21.39 12.07 -36.30
C GLU A 4 20.88 13.36 -35.63
N SER A 5 20.98 13.41 -34.30
CA SER A 5 20.59 14.55 -33.47
C SER A 5 21.55 15.73 -33.67
N GLN A 6 21.03 16.88 -34.11
CA GLN A 6 21.81 18.11 -34.21
C GLN A 6 22.12 18.71 -32.82
N PRO A 7 23.37 19.13 -32.56
CA PRO A 7 23.72 19.85 -31.33
C PRO A 7 23.36 21.34 -31.46
N PHE A 8 22.72 21.88 -30.43
CA PHE A 8 22.43 23.32 -30.31
C PHE A 8 23.73 24.12 -30.13
N GLU A 9 24.04 24.98 -31.10
CA GLU A 9 25.06 26.03 -31.01
C GLU A 9 24.68 27.07 -29.95
N LYS A 10 25.60 27.33 -29.02
CA LYS A 10 25.52 28.50 -28.13
C LYS A 10 25.85 29.74 -28.95
N ALA A 11 24.91 30.68 -29.01
CA ALA A 11 25.07 31.97 -29.67
C ALA A 11 26.32 32.72 -29.16
N SER A 12 27.15 33.11 -30.11
CA SER A 12 28.29 34.01 -29.96
C SER A 12 27.80 35.44 -29.72
N PHE A 13 27.66 35.85 -28.47
CA PHE A 13 27.60 37.27 -28.14
C PHE A 13 28.22 37.46 -26.78
N LEU A 14 29.21 38.36 -26.69
CA LEU A 14 30.14 38.61 -25.58
C LEU A 14 31.47 37.82 -25.66
N SER A 15 32.14 37.87 -26.81
CA SER A 15 33.60 37.97 -26.83
C SER A 15 34.02 39.42 -26.57
N ASP A 16 35.15 39.58 -25.89
CA ASP A 16 35.90 40.82 -25.65
C ASP A 16 35.37 41.77 -24.57
N VAL A 17 35.59 41.36 -23.31
CA VAL A 17 35.88 42.32 -22.23
C VAL A 17 37.27 41.99 -21.71
N ASP A 18 38.19 42.94 -21.88
CA ASP A 18 39.60 42.89 -21.52
C ASP A 18 39.87 42.12 -20.22
N SER A 19 40.69 41.08 -20.34
CA SER A 19 41.04 40.18 -19.23
C SER A 19 41.72 40.94 -18.07
N GLU A 20 42.45 42.03 -18.36
CA GLU A 20 43.12 42.85 -17.35
C GLU A 20 42.14 43.70 -16.53
N THR A 21 41.12 44.30 -17.16
CA THR A 21 40.13 45.16 -16.51
C THR A 21 39.20 44.33 -15.63
N THR A 22 38.83 43.13 -16.08
CA THR A 22 37.98 42.21 -15.32
C THR A 22 38.72 41.63 -14.12
N GLN A 23 40.03 41.39 -14.24
CA GLN A 23 40.87 40.91 -13.15
C GLN A 23 41.16 42.01 -12.12
N SER A 24 41.34 43.28 -12.54
CA SER A 24 41.52 44.42 -11.63
C SER A 24 40.23 44.77 -10.87
N LEU A 25 39.06 44.72 -11.53
CA LEU A 25 37.75 44.91 -10.89
C LEU A 25 37.44 43.78 -9.90
N ARG A 26 37.73 42.52 -10.24
CA ARG A 26 37.58 41.40 -9.29
C ARG A 26 38.53 41.53 -8.09
N GLN A 27 39.78 41.92 -8.31
CA GLN A 27 40.74 42.14 -7.23
C GLN A 27 40.32 43.29 -6.31
N THR A 28 39.72 44.36 -6.86
CA THR A 28 39.29 45.54 -6.09
C THR A 28 37.97 45.29 -5.33
N LEU A 29 37.05 44.50 -5.90
CA LEU A 29 35.74 44.24 -5.29
C LEU A 29 35.75 43.08 -4.28
N PHE A 30 36.65 42.09 -4.44
CA PHE A 30 36.60 40.84 -3.67
C PHE A 30 37.85 40.52 -2.84
N ARG A 31 38.89 41.35 -2.85
CA ARG A 31 40.06 41.18 -1.98
C ARG A 31 40.06 42.26 -0.89
N PRO A 32 39.81 41.94 0.39
CA PRO A 32 39.93 42.95 1.45
C PRO A 32 41.37 43.45 1.49
N GLN A 33 41.56 44.76 1.36
CA GLN A 33 42.90 45.34 1.24
C GLN A 33 43.65 45.35 2.59
N ASN A 34 42.93 45.29 3.71
CA ASN A 34 43.50 45.22 5.06
C ASN A 34 42.70 44.24 5.96
N ASP A 35 43.37 43.61 6.93
CA ASP A 35 42.78 42.63 7.86
C ASP A 35 41.55 43.18 8.61
N ARG A 36 41.54 44.48 8.90
CA ARG A 36 40.41 45.16 9.55
C ARG A 36 39.14 45.13 8.70
N GLN A 37 39.25 45.23 7.37
CA GLN A 37 38.09 45.15 6.47
C GLN A 37 37.58 43.71 6.35
N ARG A 38 38.49 42.73 6.38
CA ARG A 38 38.14 41.30 6.39
C ARG A 38 37.40 40.93 7.67
N GLN A 39 37.92 41.37 8.82
CA GLN A 39 37.28 41.19 10.12
C GLN A 39 35.92 41.87 10.18
N PHE A 40 35.80 43.11 9.70
CA PHE A 40 34.51 43.81 9.65
C PHE A 40 33.48 43.03 8.81
N ARG A 41 33.84 42.57 7.59
CA ARG A 41 32.95 41.73 6.78
C ARG A 41 32.58 40.42 7.48
N GLN A 42 33.54 39.75 8.12
CA GLN A 42 33.29 38.50 8.85
C GLN A 42 32.35 38.70 10.04
N TYR A 43 32.53 39.78 10.82
CA TYR A 43 31.62 40.11 11.91
C TYR A 43 30.24 40.51 11.41
N THR A 44 30.13 41.26 10.30
CA THR A 44 28.84 41.60 9.69
C THR A 44 28.11 40.35 9.19
N LEU A 45 28.82 39.42 8.52
CA LEU A 45 28.23 38.16 8.07
C LEU A 45 27.86 37.25 9.23
N LEU A 46 28.68 37.19 10.29
CA LEU A 46 28.36 36.43 11.49
C LEU A 46 27.13 37.00 12.19
N ALA A 47 27.05 38.33 12.34
CA ALA A 47 25.90 39.01 12.92
C ALA A 47 24.63 38.78 12.10
N LEU A 48 24.72 38.81 10.76
CA LEU A 48 23.59 38.50 9.87
C LEU A 48 23.13 37.04 10.06
N ASN A 49 24.04 36.08 10.05
CA ASN A 49 23.71 34.66 10.23
C ASN A 49 23.12 34.38 11.61
N VAL A 50 23.67 34.97 12.67
CA VAL A 50 23.11 34.88 14.03
C VAL A 50 21.72 35.49 14.09
N SER A 51 21.50 36.64 13.44
CA SER A 51 20.18 37.28 13.38
C SER A 51 19.15 36.41 12.65
N ILE A 52 19.54 35.80 11.52
CA ILE A 52 18.68 34.86 10.77
C ILE A 52 18.36 33.62 11.61
N LEU A 53 19.35 33.06 12.30
CA LEU A 53 19.16 31.90 13.18
C LEU A 53 18.20 32.23 14.33
N LEU A 54 18.38 33.37 14.99
CA LEU A 54 17.49 33.81 16.07
C LEU A 54 16.06 34.07 15.56
N LEU A 55 15.91 34.67 14.38
CA LEU A 55 14.60 34.87 13.76
C LEU A 55 13.92 33.53 13.43
N SER A 56 14.68 32.55 12.92
CA SER A 56 14.18 31.20 12.63
C SER A 56 13.75 30.47 13.91
N ILE A 57 14.52 30.58 14.99
CA ILE A 57 14.17 30.01 16.29
C ILE A 57 12.91 30.67 16.85
N LEU A 58 12.80 32.00 16.77
CA LEU A 58 11.61 32.73 17.21
C LEU A 58 10.37 32.35 16.38
N LEU A 59 10.50 32.19 15.06
CA LEU A 59 9.41 31.72 14.21
C LEU A 59 8.99 30.30 14.60
N ASN A 60 9.93 29.38 14.81
CA ASN A 60 9.63 28.01 15.25
C ASN A 60 8.99 27.97 16.64
N ILE A 61 9.46 28.78 17.58
CA ILE A 61 8.82 28.90 18.91
C ILE A 61 7.42 29.49 18.76
N SER A 62 7.23 30.50 17.90
CA SER A 62 5.91 31.10 17.69
C SER A 62 4.92 30.13 17.04
N THR A 63 5.34 29.32 16.07
CA THR A 63 4.49 28.29 15.45
C THR A 63 4.20 27.16 16.42
N TRP A 64 5.17 26.75 17.24
CA TRP A 64 4.98 25.76 18.29
C TRP A 64 4.07 26.25 19.41
N VAL A 65 4.21 27.50 19.87
CA VAL A 65 3.30 28.13 20.84
C VAL A 65 1.91 28.27 20.24
N ARG A 66 1.79 28.63 18.95
CA ARG A 66 0.48 28.75 18.29
C ARG A 66 -0.19 27.39 18.11
N SER A 67 0.57 26.34 17.78
CA SER A 67 0.04 24.97 17.67
C SER A 67 -0.35 24.38 19.03
N SER A 68 0.45 24.64 20.07
CA SER A 68 0.16 24.23 21.45
C SER A 68 -0.94 25.09 22.12
N SER A 69 -1.15 26.33 21.68
CA SER A 69 -2.27 27.17 22.12
C SER A 69 -3.58 26.89 21.38
N THR A 70 -3.52 26.32 20.16
CA THR A 70 -4.70 25.77 19.47
C THR A 70 -5.06 24.36 19.95
N ALA A 71 -4.22 23.73 20.77
CA ALA A 71 -4.52 22.49 21.47
C ALA A 71 -5.28 22.78 22.78
N SER A 72 -6.41 23.51 22.71
CA SER A 72 -7.50 23.51 23.71
C SER A 72 -8.60 24.49 23.32
N ALA A 73 -9.65 24.00 22.65
CA ALA A 73 -11.06 24.41 22.83
C ALA A 73 -11.96 23.74 21.77
N ILE A 74 -12.29 22.46 21.97
CA ILE A 74 -13.57 21.94 21.47
C ILE A 74 -14.63 22.41 22.49
N PRO A 75 -15.79 22.96 22.07
CA PRO A 75 -16.82 23.38 23.01
C PRO A 75 -17.33 22.16 23.80
N ALA A 76 -17.47 22.31 25.11
CA ALA A 76 -18.19 21.36 25.95
C ALA A 76 -19.68 21.36 25.56
N GLY A 77 -20.02 20.60 24.52
CA GLY A 77 -21.34 20.01 24.39
C GLY A 77 -21.46 18.92 25.43
N ASN A 78 -22.50 18.99 26.26
CA ASN A 78 -22.92 17.88 27.09
C ASN A 78 -23.30 16.69 26.20
N SER A 79 -22.34 15.85 25.90
CA SER A 79 -22.55 14.43 25.68
C SER A 79 -21.47 13.74 26.51
N SER A 80 -21.90 12.79 27.34
CA SER A 80 -21.02 11.75 27.86
C SER A 80 -20.22 11.20 26.67
N ALA A 81 -18.95 11.62 26.57
CA ALA A 81 -18.04 11.12 25.56
C ALA A 81 -17.82 9.64 25.86
N ASP A 82 -18.58 8.82 25.15
CA ASP A 82 -18.28 7.42 24.92
C ASP A 82 -16.83 7.36 24.42
N THR A 83 -15.93 6.88 25.27
CA THR A 83 -14.50 6.70 24.98
C THR A 83 -14.27 5.50 24.05
N SER A 84 -15.17 5.26 23.11
CA SER A 84 -14.96 4.32 22.03
C SER A 84 -14.08 4.99 20.97
N PRO A 85 -12.99 4.35 20.50
CA PRO A 85 -12.17 4.91 19.43
C PRO A 85 -13.06 5.20 18.22
N ALA A 86 -12.91 6.39 17.63
CA ALA A 86 -13.66 6.75 16.43
C ALA A 86 -13.38 5.71 15.33
N VAL A 87 -14.39 4.90 15.02
CA VAL A 87 -14.32 3.89 13.96
C VAL A 87 -14.11 4.63 12.65
N CYS A 88 -13.00 4.36 11.96
CA CYS A 88 -12.72 4.97 10.67
C CYS A 88 -13.55 4.27 9.58
N VAL A 89 -14.70 4.85 9.28
CA VAL A 89 -15.55 4.41 8.18
C VAL A 89 -15.19 5.22 6.95
N HIS A 90 -14.92 4.56 5.83
CA HIS A 90 -14.62 5.19 4.56
C HIS A 90 -15.90 5.45 3.75
N GLU A 91 -15.84 6.47 2.91
CA GLU A 91 -16.95 6.81 2.02
C GLU A 91 -17.23 5.70 1.00
N THR A 92 -16.20 4.97 0.60
CA THR A 92 -16.28 3.85 -0.34
C THR A 92 -16.85 2.57 0.27
N ASP A 93 -17.07 2.53 1.58
CA ASP A 93 -17.70 1.37 2.21
C ASP A 93 -19.17 1.30 1.89
N MET A 94 -19.61 0.08 1.57
CA MET A 94 -21.03 -0.22 1.51
C MET A 94 -21.70 0.13 2.84
N LEU A 95 -22.88 0.75 2.75
CA LEU A 95 -23.57 1.30 3.91
C LEU A 95 -23.86 0.24 4.99
N ASP A 96 -24.27 -0.97 4.59
CA ASP A 96 -24.56 -2.07 5.53
C ASP A 96 -23.30 -2.80 6.02
N ALA A 97 -22.16 -2.64 5.32
CA ALA A 97 -20.88 -3.18 5.77
C ALA A 97 -20.27 -2.36 6.92
N ARG A 98 -20.75 -1.11 7.10
CA ARG A 98 -20.22 -0.18 8.12
C ARG A 98 -20.37 -0.71 9.53
N GLU A 99 -21.42 -1.49 9.80
CA GLU A 99 -21.66 -2.11 11.11
C GLU A 99 -20.66 -3.23 11.41
N ALA A 100 -20.04 -3.83 10.39
CA ALA A 100 -18.99 -4.83 10.55
C ALA A 100 -17.60 -4.23 10.76
N ILE A 101 -17.44 -2.90 10.63
CA ILE A 101 -16.14 -2.25 10.73
C ILE A 101 -15.71 -2.16 12.18
N GLU A 102 -14.77 -3.02 12.55
CA GLU A 102 -14.00 -2.93 13.78
C GLU A 102 -12.51 -2.94 13.47
N TYR A 103 -11.71 -2.55 14.46
CA TYR A 103 -10.26 -2.51 14.38
C TYR A 103 -9.65 -3.39 15.45
N GLU A 104 -8.55 -4.04 15.12
CA GLU A 104 -7.80 -4.85 16.07
C GLU A 104 -6.29 -4.74 15.81
N GLN A 105 -5.51 -5.12 16.81
CA GLN A 105 -4.06 -5.30 16.66
C GLN A 105 -3.79 -6.79 16.42
N ARG A 106 -3.09 -7.11 15.34
CA ARG A 106 -2.66 -8.47 15.01
C ARG A 106 -1.13 -8.51 14.91
N VAL A 107 -0.54 -9.52 15.52
CA VAL A 107 0.86 -9.89 15.24
C VAL A 107 0.85 -10.77 14.02
N PHE A 108 1.68 -10.44 13.04
CA PHE A 108 1.75 -11.24 11.83
C PHE A 108 2.61 -12.49 12.05
N THR A 109 2.09 -13.63 11.61
CA THR A 109 2.72 -14.95 11.70
C THR A 109 3.69 -15.18 10.53
N GLY A 110 4.40 -16.29 10.58
CA GLY A 110 5.18 -16.79 9.46
C GLY A 110 6.56 -16.16 9.31
N ALA A 111 7.22 -15.75 10.40
CA ALA A 111 8.55 -15.15 10.32
C ALA A 111 9.59 -16.07 9.65
N LEU A 112 10.57 -15.50 8.96
CA LEU A 112 11.70 -16.25 8.41
C LEU A 112 12.69 -16.61 9.51
N MET A 113 13.01 -17.89 9.63
CA MET A 113 13.93 -18.41 10.63
C MET A 113 15.07 -19.17 9.96
N TYR A 114 16.29 -18.97 10.47
CA TYR A 114 17.45 -19.74 10.08
C TYR A 114 17.81 -20.73 11.19
N ASP A 115 17.74 -22.02 10.86
CA ASP A 115 18.17 -23.09 11.74
C ASP A 115 19.69 -23.26 11.60
N THR A 116 20.42 -23.00 12.69
CA THR A 116 21.89 -23.08 12.71
C THR A 116 22.42 -24.51 12.67
N GLU A 117 21.64 -25.49 13.13
CA GLU A 117 22.02 -26.90 13.15
C GLU A 117 21.85 -27.51 11.76
N THR A 118 20.67 -27.32 11.15
CA THR A 118 20.38 -27.85 9.81
C THR A 118 20.91 -26.96 8.69
N LYS A 119 21.33 -25.72 9.00
CA LYS A 119 21.71 -24.68 8.02
C LYS A 119 20.63 -24.40 6.98
N ARG A 120 19.37 -24.48 7.40
CA ARG A 120 18.20 -24.26 6.53
C ARG A 120 17.43 -23.03 6.96
N VAL A 121 16.90 -22.29 6.00
CA VAL A 121 15.89 -21.26 6.23
C VAL A 121 14.51 -21.90 6.10
N GLN A 122 13.62 -21.57 7.03
CA GLN A 122 12.24 -22.02 7.06
C GLN A 122 11.32 -20.85 7.45
N ARG A 123 10.08 -20.90 6.95
CA ARG A 123 9.01 -20.05 7.48
C ARG A 123 8.51 -20.65 8.79
N MET A 124 8.33 -19.83 9.82
CA MET A 124 7.66 -20.27 11.05
C MET A 124 6.24 -20.73 10.76
N LYS A 125 5.82 -21.80 11.43
CA LYS A 125 4.45 -22.31 11.40
C LYS A 125 3.79 -22.04 12.74
N ASP A 126 3.55 -20.76 12.99
CA ASP A 126 3.01 -20.19 14.23
C ASP A 126 1.59 -19.63 14.05
N ALA A 127 0.96 -19.89 12.90
CA ALA A 127 -0.44 -19.58 12.66
C ALA A 127 -1.35 -20.69 13.19
N GLU A 128 -2.55 -20.32 13.66
CA GLU A 128 -3.58 -21.30 14.00
C GLU A 128 -4.02 -22.11 12.77
N ARG A 129 -3.99 -21.48 11.59
CA ARG A 129 -4.28 -22.09 10.30
C ARG A 129 -3.28 -21.59 9.26
N GLU A 130 -2.67 -22.54 8.55
CA GLU A 130 -1.67 -22.26 7.53
C GLU A 130 -2.31 -21.99 6.16
N TYR A 131 -1.78 -20.98 5.46
CA TYR A 131 -2.23 -20.60 4.11
C TYR A 131 -1.14 -20.79 3.04
N PHE A 132 0.10 -21.05 3.47
CA PHE A 132 1.24 -21.23 2.57
C PHE A 132 2.05 -22.45 3.00
N GLY A 133 2.59 -23.16 2.03
CA GLY A 133 3.26 -24.43 2.26
C GLY A 133 3.33 -25.26 0.98
N ALA A 134 3.95 -26.43 1.10
CA ALA A 134 3.83 -27.46 0.07
C ALA A 134 2.34 -27.77 -0.19
N PRO A 135 1.92 -27.93 -1.46
CA PRO A 135 0.52 -28.15 -1.80
C PRO A 135 -0.08 -29.31 -1.00
N SER A 136 -1.22 -29.05 -0.38
CA SER A 136 -1.94 -30.04 0.40
C SER A 136 -3.43 -29.72 0.38
N LYS A 137 -4.25 -30.74 0.66
CA LYS A 137 -5.71 -30.55 0.75
C LYS A 137 -6.06 -29.54 1.84
N GLU A 138 -5.34 -29.56 2.96
CA GLU A 138 -5.56 -28.67 4.09
C GLU A 138 -5.33 -27.20 3.72
N LEU A 139 -4.34 -26.90 2.85
CA LEU A 139 -4.13 -25.55 2.34
C LEU A 139 -5.24 -25.13 1.39
N ASP A 140 -5.66 -26.03 0.49
CA ASP A 140 -6.74 -25.72 -0.44
C ASP A 140 -8.08 -25.53 0.29
N ASP A 141 -8.34 -26.33 1.33
CA ASP A 141 -9.47 -26.14 2.25
C ASP A 141 -9.35 -24.80 3.00
N ALA A 142 -8.16 -24.43 3.49
CA ALA A 142 -7.96 -23.16 4.18
C ALA A 142 -8.25 -21.95 3.29
N TRP A 143 -7.83 -21.99 2.02
CA TRP A 143 -8.17 -20.97 1.03
C TRP A 143 -9.64 -21.00 0.62
N GLY A 144 -10.23 -22.19 0.51
CA GLY A 144 -11.68 -22.35 0.28
C GLY A 144 -12.49 -21.69 1.40
N ASP A 145 -12.13 -21.96 2.65
CA ASP A 145 -12.75 -21.33 3.82
C ASP A 145 -12.50 -19.82 3.88
N LEU A 146 -11.39 -19.32 3.33
CA LEU A 146 -11.11 -17.88 3.31
C LEU A 146 -11.95 -17.14 2.25
N LEU A 147 -12.24 -17.79 1.11
CA LEU A 147 -12.84 -17.19 -0.09
C LEU A 147 -14.29 -17.65 -0.37
N HIS A 148 -14.87 -18.50 0.47
CA HIS A 148 -16.23 -18.98 0.23
C HIS A 148 -17.24 -17.82 0.16
N GLY A 149 -18.15 -17.92 -0.82
CA GLY A 149 -19.17 -16.90 -1.03
C GLY A 149 -18.58 -15.51 -1.34
N GLU A 150 -17.46 -15.46 -2.08
CA GLU A 150 -16.79 -14.22 -2.50
C GLU A 150 -17.68 -13.27 -3.30
N PHE A 151 -18.79 -13.74 -3.91
CA PHE A 151 -19.66 -12.95 -4.78
C PHE A 151 -21.09 -12.75 -4.25
N PRO A 152 -21.30 -11.98 -3.16
CA PRO A 152 -22.63 -11.66 -2.69
C PRO A 152 -23.46 -10.85 -3.71
N VAL A 153 -24.77 -10.85 -3.50
CA VAL A 153 -25.74 -10.13 -4.34
C VAL A 153 -25.78 -8.64 -3.97
N MET A 154 -25.91 -7.77 -4.98
CA MET A 154 -26.20 -6.34 -4.82
C MET A 154 -27.71 -6.07 -4.83
N THR A 155 -28.14 -5.03 -4.12
CA THR A 155 -29.46 -4.42 -4.35
C THR A 155 -29.47 -3.61 -5.65
N ASP A 156 -30.66 -3.29 -6.17
CA ASP A 156 -30.76 -2.44 -7.36
C ASP A 156 -30.22 -1.03 -7.08
N GLU A 157 -30.39 -0.52 -5.85
CA GLU A 157 -29.83 0.76 -5.40
C GLU A 157 -28.30 0.75 -5.35
N GLU A 158 -27.70 -0.34 -4.88
CA GLU A 158 -26.25 -0.54 -4.85
C GLU A 158 -25.67 -0.68 -6.26
N ALA A 159 -26.39 -1.31 -7.18
CA ALA A 159 -25.97 -1.51 -8.55
C ALA A 159 -26.08 -0.23 -9.39
N ALA A 160 -27.02 0.67 -9.05
CA ALA A 160 -27.35 1.85 -9.85
C ALA A 160 -26.14 2.71 -10.29
N PRO A 161 -25.13 2.99 -9.45
CA PRO A 161 -23.95 3.78 -9.85
C PRO A 161 -23.08 3.13 -10.95
N TYR A 162 -23.20 1.82 -11.12
CA TYR A 162 -22.38 1.03 -12.05
C TYR A 162 -23.13 0.69 -13.35
N THR A 163 -24.44 0.98 -13.41
CA THR A 163 -25.25 0.81 -14.62
C THR A 163 -24.99 1.95 -15.63
N PRO A 164 -25.14 1.71 -16.95
CA PRO A 164 -25.61 0.46 -17.59
C PRO A 164 -24.49 -0.56 -17.85
N GLU A 165 -23.22 -0.27 -17.52
CA GLU A 165 -22.10 -1.19 -17.79
C GLU A 165 -22.21 -2.46 -16.95
N LEU A 166 -22.64 -2.34 -15.68
CA LEU A 166 -22.99 -3.48 -14.84
C LEU A 166 -24.33 -4.07 -15.26
N THR A 167 -24.34 -5.36 -15.56
CA THR A 167 -25.51 -6.14 -15.98
C THR A 167 -25.78 -7.30 -15.02
N LYS A 168 -27.03 -7.76 -14.97
CA LYS A 168 -27.39 -8.94 -14.17
C LYS A 168 -26.76 -10.17 -14.78
N LEU A 169 -26.18 -11.04 -13.93
CA LEU A 169 -25.58 -12.27 -14.40
C LEU A 169 -26.69 -13.24 -14.87
N PRO A 170 -26.59 -13.81 -16.08
CA PRO A 170 -27.68 -14.63 -16.66
C PRO A 170 -28.09 -15.83 -15.81
N MET A 171 -27.17 -16.39 -15.02
CA MET A 171 -27.41 -17.59 -14.21
C MET A 171 -28.23 -17.32 -12.95
N THR A 172 -28.12 -16.12 -12.38
CA THR A 172 -28.80 -15.75 -11.13
C THR A 172 -29.91 -14.74 -11.35
N ASP A 173 -29.92 -14.04 -12.50
CA ASP A 173 -30.75 -12.85 -12.76
C ASP A 173 -30.59 -11.77 -11.69
N ARG A 174 -29.38 -11.64 -11.13
CA ARG A 174 -29.03 -10.67 -10.09
C ARG A 174 -27.72 -9.94 -10.42
N TYR A 175 -27.57 -8.76 -9.82
CA TYR A 175 -26.29 -8.06 -9.76
C TYR A 175 -25.43 -8.67 -8.66
N HIS A 176 -24.14 -8.81 -8.92
CA HIS A 176 -23.17 -9.32 -7.97
C HIS A 176 -21.97 -8.39 -7.90
N PHE A 177 -21.28 -8.46 -6.79
CA PHE A 177 -20.01 -7.79 -6.56
C PHE A 177 -19.12 -8.69 -5.71
N GLU A 178 -17.85 -8.38 -5.70
CA GLU A 178 -16.88 -8.93 -4.77
C GLU A 178 -16.41 -7.80 -3.84
N PRO A 179 -16.42 -7.96 -2.50
CA PRO A 179 -15.69 -7.06 -1.63
C PRO A 179 -14.21 -7.00 -2.03
N ASP A 180 -13.60 -5.82 -2.14
CA ASP A 180 -12.25 -5.71 -2.74
C ASP A 180 -11.18 -6.51 -1.96
N VAL A 181 -11.35 -6.67 -0.65
CA VAL A 181 -10.51 -7.58 0.15
C VAL A 181 -10.55 -9.03 -0.33
N THR A 182 -11.74 -9.59 -0.65
CA THR A 182 -11.83 -10.97 -1.14
C THR A 182 -11.27 -11.08 -2.55
N HIS A 183 -11.48 -10.08 -3.41
CA HIS A 183 -10.89 -10.04 -4.75
C HIS A 183 -9.36 -10.06 -4.72
N THR A 184 -8.78 -9.28 -3.80
CA THR A 184 -7.33 -9.25 -3.61
C THR A 184 -6.82 -10.59 -3.07
N LEU A 185 -7.53 -11.22 -2.13
CA LEU A 185 -7.20 -12.55 -1.61
C LEU A 185 -7.34 -13.65 -2.67
N HIS A 186 -8.36 -13.57 -3.54
CA HIS A 186 -8.56 -14.46 -4.67
C HIS A 186 -7.36 -14.40 -5.61
N CYS A 187 -6.96 -13.19 -6.01
CA CYS A 187 -5.79 -12.97 -6.85
C CYS A 187 -4.51 -13.51 -6.19
N LEU A 188 -4.34 -13.29 -4.89
CA LEU A 188 -3.21 -13.84 -4.15
C LEU A 188 -3.21 -15.37 -4.13
N ASN A 189 -4.37 -16.02 -4.03
CA ASN A 189 -4.50 -17.47 -4.12
C ASN A 189 -4.13 -18.00 -5.51
N VAL A 190 -4.53 -17.31 -6.58
CA VAL A 190 -4.12 -17.66 -7.96
C VAL A 190 -2.60 -17.59 -8.09
N VAL A 191 -1.98 -16.51 -7.58
CA VAL A 191 -0.51 -16.38 -7.55
C VAL A 191 0.13 -17.49 -6.75
N ARG A 192 -0.41 -17.84 -5.56
CA ARG A 192 0.06 -18.97 -4.76
C ARG A 192 0.07 -20.25 -5.57
N GLN A 193 -1.04 -20.58 -6.25
CA GLN A 193 -1.17 -21.82 -7.02
C GLN A 193 -0.17 -21.88 -8.16
N GLU A 194 0.03 -20.78 -8.90
CA GLU A 194 0.99 -20.73 -10.00
C GLU A 194 2.43 -20.84 -9.52
N VAL A 195 2.81 -20.10 -8.48
CA VAL A 195 4.16 -20.13 -7.93
C VAL A 195 4.47 -21.47 -7.26
N SER A 196 3.46 -22.11 -6.64
CA SER A 196 3.63 -23.43 -6.00
C SER A 196 4.12 -24.51 -6.97
N LYS A 197 3.73 -24.42 -8.25
CA LYS A 197 4.19 -25.34 -9.32
C LYS A 197 5.71 -25.39 -9.42
N THR A 198 6.34 -24.22 -9.36
CA THR A 198 7.80 -24.06 -9.42
C THR A 198 8.43 -24.28 -8.04
N LEU A 199 7.88 -23.70 -6.97
CA LEU A 199 8.44 -23.82 -5.62
C LEU A 199 8.58 -25.27 -5.15
N TYR A 200 7.58 -26.10 -5.41
CA TYR A 200 7.52 -27.47 -4.89
C TYR A 200 7.73 -28.54 -5.96
N ASN A 201 8.18 -28.16 -7.16
CA ASN A 201 8.38 -29.06 -8.29
C ASN A 201 7.14 -29.93 -8.60
N VAL A 202 5.94 -29.39 -8.41
CA VAL A 202 4.69 -30.14 -8.65
C VAL A 202 4.29 -30.19 -10.14
N SER A 203 5.02 -29.53 -11.05
CA SER A 203 4.79 -29.67 -12.50
C SER A 203 5.99 -29.47 -13.46
N SER A 204 7.25 -29.38 -13.03
CA SER A 204 8.40 -29.28 -13.96
C SER A 204 9.69 -29.91 -13.43
N GLU A 205 10.55 -30.37 -14.33
CA GLU A 205 11.82 -31.07 -14.05
C GLU A 205 12.98 -30.17 -13.60
N GLN A 206 12.82 -28.85 -13.53
CA GLN A 206 13.86 -27.90 -13.10
C GLN A 206 13.24 -26.51 -12.97
N THR A 207 13.43 -25.83 -11.85
CA THR A 207 13.94 -24.44 -11.77
C THR A 207 13.90 -23.93 -10.34
N HIS A 208 15.03 -23.99 -9.63
CA HIS A 208 15.40 -22.96 -8.66
C HIS A 208 16.73 -22.40 -9.14
N GLY A 209 16.79 -21.08 -9.32
CA GLY A 209 17.98 -20.38 -9.83
C GLY A 209 19.19 -20.61 -8.92
N ASP A 210 20.38 -20.21 -9.40
CA ASP A 210 21.61 -20.32 -8.62
C ASP A 210 21.49 -19.54 -7.30
N ASN A 211 21.16 -20.26 -6.22
CA ASN A 211 21.19 -19.79 -4.83
C ASN A 211 22.60 -19.61 -4.29
N ALA A 212 23.53 -19.19 -5.15
CA ALA A 212 24.94 -19.11 -4.83
C ALA A 212 25.18 -18.16 -3.64
N GLY A 213 25.48 -18.74 -2.48
CA GLY A 213 25.75 -18.02 -1.23
C GLY A 213 24.55 -17.83 -0.30
N LEU A 214 23.35 -18.31 -0.66
CA LEU A 214 22.17 -18.30 0.22
C LEU A 214 22.03 -19.64 0.96
N PRO A 215 21.47 -19.65 2.19
CA PRO A 215 21.29 -20.89 2.91
C PRO A 215 20.20 -21.77 2.27
N GLU A 216 20.27 -23.07 2.55
CA GLU A 216 19.32 -24.04 1.97
C GLU A 216 17.88 -23.70 2.37
N GLY A 217 16.93 -23.81 1.44
CA GLY A 217 15.50 -23.53 1.70
C GLY A 217 15.10 -22.05 1.65
N TRP A 218 16.04 -21.13 1.37
CA TRP A 218 15.76 -19.70 1.25
C TRP A 218 14.59 -19.38 0.31
N ASP A 219 14.60 -19.88 -0.93
CA ASP A 219 13.60 -19.52 -1.94
C ASP A 219 12.17 -19.83 -1.48
N ILE A 220 11.95 -21.05 -1.03
CA ILE A 220 10.63 -21.54 -0.61
C ILE A 220 10.17 -20.76 0.62
N ALA A 221 11.01 -20.70 1.65
CA ALA A 221 10.65 -20.02 2.90
C ALA A 221 10.36 -18.53 2.67
N HIS A 222 11.19 -17.85 1.87
CA HIS A 222 11.04 -16.44 1.54
C HIS A 222 9.77 -16.17 0.75
N MET A 223 9.46 -17.01 -0.26
CA MET A 223 8.23 -16.85 -1.03
C MET A 223 6.99 -17.14 -0.20
N GLU A 224 6.96 -18.22 0.59
CA GLU A 224 5.85 -18.49 1.51
C GLU A 224 5.64 -17.32 2.49
N HIS A 225 6.72 -16.83 3.11
CA HIS A 225 6.67 -15.71 4.05
C HIS A 225 6.10 -14.46 3.39
N CYS A 226 6.62 -14.07 2.23
CA CYS A 226 6.17 -12.88 1.53
C CYS A 226 4.70 -12.96 1.15
N MET A 227 4.24 -14.11 0.63
CA MET A 227 2.84 -14.26 0.28
C MET A 227 1.93 -14.26 1.52
N ASP A 228 2.35 -14.88 2.64
CA ASP A 228 1.57 -14.83 3.88
C ASP A 228 1.52 -13.42 4.47
N ARG A 229 2.61 -12.67 4.38
CA ARG A 229 2.64 -11.27 4.80
C ARG A 229 1.67 -10.43 3.97
N ILE A 230 1.58 -10.66 2.66
CA ILE A 230 0.60 -9.98 1.79
C ILE A 230 -0.81 -10.38 2.20
N ARG A 231 -1.10 -11.67 2.36
CA ARG A 231 -2.43 -12.15 2.80
C ARG A 231 -2.87 -11.49 4.10
N GLN A 232 -1.99 -11.51 5.10
CA GLN A 232 -2.24 -10.89 6.41
C GLN A 232 -2.40 -9.38 6.31
N SER A 233 -1.62 -8.70 5.47
CA SER A 233 -1.77 -7.27 5.21
C SER A 233 -3.11 -6.96 4.56
N VAL A 234 -3.52 -7.71 3.55
CA VAL A 234 -4.79 -7.53 2.85
C VAL A 234 -5.96 -7.71 3.83
N MET A 235 -5.94 -8.76 4.67
CA MET A 235 -6.98 -8.97 5.68
C MET A 235 -6.98 -7.91 6.78
N CYS A 236 -5.80 -7.43 7.19
CA CYS A 236 -5.66 -6.31 8.11
C CYS A 236 -6.17 -5.00 7.50
N HIS A 237 -6.18 -4.88 6.17
CA HIS A 237 -6.81 -3.75 5.51
C HIS A 237 -8.32 -3.96 5.32
N GLY A 238 -8.78 -5.17 5.02
CA GLY A 238 -10.22 -5.48 5.06
C GLY A 238 -11.08 -4.50 4.25
N ASP A 239 -10.66 -4.18 3.02
CA ASP A 239 -11.36 -3.24 2.16
C ASP A 239 -12.73 -3.74 1.72
N LEU A 240 -13.78 -3.00 2.10
CA LEU A 240 -15.18 -3.33 1.80
C LEU A 240 -15.77 -2.49 0.68
N ALA A 241 -14.93 -1.77 -0.07
CA ALA A 241 -15.39 -1.15 -1.29
C ALA A 241 -15.92 -2.24 -2.23
N PRO A 242 -17.11 -2.06 -2.83
CA PRO A 242 -17.63 -3.04 -3.76
C PRO A 242 -16.80 -3.04 -5.05
N SER A 243 -16.45 -4.24 -5.53
CA SER A 243 -15.90 -4.49 -6.85
C SER A 243 -16.98 -5.15 -7.72
N PRO A 244 -17.75 -4.38 -8.52
CA PRO A 244 -18.85 -4.93 -9.30
C PRO A 244 -18.37 -5.93 -10.35
N LEU A 245 -19.14 -6.99 -10.57
CA LEU A 245 -18.78 -8.03 -11.54
C LEU A 245 -19.32 -7.71 -12.94
N TYR A 246 -18.42 -7.49 -13.90
CA TYR A 246 -18.78 -7.23 -15.30
C TYR A 246 -18.68 -8.51 -16.13
N HIS A 247 -19.68 -8.77 -16.97
CA HIS A 247 -19.68 -9.91 -17.89
C HIS A 247 -19.83 -9.45 -19.35
N TRP A 248 -19.32 -10.26 -20.28
CA TRP A 248 -19.45 -10.03 -21.72
C TRP A 248 -20.08 -11.24 -22.41
N GLU A 249 -20.84 -11.02 -23.48
CA GLU A 249 -21.42 -12.10 -24.27
C GLU A 249 -20.31 -13.01 -24.83
N GLY A 250 -20.46 -14.33 -24.65
CA GLY A 250 -19.45 -15.32 -25.02
C GLY A 250 -18.35 -15.57 -23.98
N PHE A 251 -18.30 -14.80 -22.88
CA PHE A 251 -17.35 -14.99 -21.79
C PHE A 251 -18.07 -15.65 -20.59
N GLY A 252 -17.66 -16.87 -20.24
CA GLY A 252 -18.32 -17.68 -19.20
C GLY A 252 -18.02 -17.25 -17.76
N ILE A 253 -17.35 -16.11 -17.55
CA ILE A 253 -16.96 -15.58 -16.24
C ILE A 253 -17.26 -14.09 -16.17
N ALA A 254 -17.52 -13.60 -14.96
CA ALA A 254 -17.61 -12.18 -14.67
C ALA A 254 -16.36 -11.73 -13.89
N LEU A 255 -15.91 -10.49 -14.11
CA LEU A 255 -14.67 -9.96 -13.53
C LEU A 255 -14.94 -8.70 -12.71
N GLY A 256 -14.37 -8.63 -11.50
CA GLY A 256 -14.36 -7.44 -10.65
C GLY A 256 -13.49 -6.31 -11.20
N ARG A 257 -13.79 -5.06 -10.82
CA ARG A 257 -12.94 -3.87 -11.04
C ARG A 257 -12.65 -3.13 -9.74
N THR A 258 -11.40 -2.74 -9.53
CA THR A 258 -10.89 -2.08 -8.31
C THR A 258 -11.08 -0.55 -8.31
N GLY A 259 -11.12 0.06 -7.12
CA GLY A 259 -11.39 1.49 -6.86
C GLY A 259 -10.40 2.18 -5.90
N VAL A 260 -10.88 2.91 -4.88
CA VAL A 260 -10.09 3.67 -3.85
C VAL A 260 -10.32 3.06 -2.45
N HIS A 261 -9.29 2.97 -1.56
CA HIS A 261 -9.18 1.92 -0.49
C HIS A 261 -8.52 2.32 0.89
N THR A 262 -8.78 1.64 2.06
CA THR A 262 -8.18 1.80 3.48
C THR A 262 -8.55 0.65 4.54
N CYS A 263 -8.02 0.57 5.83
CA CYS A 263 -7.83 -0.66 6.73
C CYS A 263 -8.90 -1.19 7.80
N ARG A 264 -8.97 -2.50 8.25
CA ARG A 264 -10.02 -3.18 9.16
C ARG A 264 -9.78 -4.62 9.76
N LYS A 265 -10.65 -5.09 10.70
CA LYS A 265 -10.76 -6.46 11.30
C LYS A 265 -11.49 -7.49 10.41
N TRP A 266 -10.92 -8.69 10.24
CA TRP A 266 -11.39 -9.68 9.26
C TRP A 266 -12.64 -10.48 9.64
N GLU A 267 -12.78 -10.94 10.88
CA GLU A 267 -13.85 -11.89 11.24
C GLU A 267 -15.24 -11.27 11.06
N ASN A 268 -15.38 -9.99 11.40
CA ASN A 268 -16.63 -9.26 11.23
C ASN A 268 -16.95 -9.07 9.74
N ILE A 269 -15.93 -8.83 8.92
CA ILE A 269 -16.07 -8.74 7.46
C ILE A 269 -16.57 -10.07 6.89
N ARG A 270 -15.96 -11.18 7.31
CA ARG A 270 -16.37 -12.53 6.90
C ARG A 270 -17.84 -12.79 7.25
N GLN A 271 -18.23 -12.50 8.49
CA GLN A 271 -19.62 -12.66 8.94
C GLN A 271 -20.59 -11.81 8.10
N TRP A 272 -20.23 -10.57 7.78
CA TRP A 272 -21.06 -9.71 6.94
C TRP A 272 -21.24 -10.27 5.52
N ILE A 273 -20.19 -10.85 4.93
CA ILE A 273 -20.27 -11.51 3.62
C ILE A 273 -21.19 -12.75 3.71
N ASP A 274 -21.06 -13.56 4.77
CA ASP A 274 -21.92 -14.72 5.02
C ASP A 274 -23.39 -14.34 5.13
N ASP A 275 -23.70 -13.31 5.91
CA ASP A 275 -25.07 -12.81 6.08
C ASP A 275 -25.64 -12.23 4.77
N ARG A 276 -24.80 -11.63 3.92
CA ARG A 276 -25.22 -11.20 2.58
C ARG A 276 -25.50 -12.38 1.65
N ASN A 277 -24.72 -13.44 1.74
CA ASN A 277 -24.91 -14.64 0.92
C ASN A 277 -26.23 -15.35 1.20
N THR A 278 -26.89 -15.12 2.34
CA THR A 278 -28.24 -15.65 2.61
C THR A 278 -29.35 -14.87 1.89
N ARG A 279 -29.05 -13.71 1.29
CA ARG A 279 -30.04 -12.80 0.67
C ARG A 279 -30.40 -13.17 -0.78
N GLY A 280 -29.72 -14.15 -1.38
CA GLY A 280 -29.98 -14.56 -2.76
C GLY A 280 -29.11 -15.73 -3.22
N PRO A 281 -29.26 -16.16 -4.49
CA PRO A 281 -28.45 -17.23 -5.06
C PRO A 281 -26.98 -16.83 -5.13
N THR A 282 -26.09 -17.66 -4.60
CA THR A 282 -24.64 -17.44 -4.59
C THR A 282 -23.99 -17.93 -5.88
N ILE A 283 -22.91 -17.29 -6.30
CA ILE A 283 -22.07 -17.72 -7.42
C ILE A 283 -20.79 -18.36 -6.86
N GLY A 284 -20.34 -19.47 -7.45
CA GLY A 284 -19.06 -20.09 -7.08
C GLY A 284 -19.12 -21.07 -5.90
N ALA A 285 -20.31 -21.51 -5.47
CA ALA A 285 -20.43 -22.57 -4.47
C ALA A 285 -19.87 -23.91 -5.02
N ARG A 286 -18.63 -24.21 -4.68
CA ARG A 286 -18.11 -25.57 -4.54
C ARG A 286 -17.52 -25.73 -3.16
#